data_AF-A0A2B8A1L2-F1
#
_entry.id   AF-A0A2B8A1L2-F1
#
_cell.length_a   1.000
_cell.length_b   1.000
_cell.length_c   1.000
_cell.angle_alpha   90.00
_cell.angle_beta   90.00
_cell.angle_gamma   90.00
#
_symmetry.space_group_name_H-M   'P 1'
#
loop_
_entity.id
_entity.type
_entity.pdbx_description
1 polymer ?
#
loop_
_entity_poly.entity_id
_entity_poly.type
_entity_poly.pdbx_seq_one_letter_code
_entity_poly.pdbx_strand_id
1 'polypeptide(L)'
;KYRRTTALEIEILIRNRNTSDNWDNVLASDAFNPELVKNCKFFGLVRIGKLEPICLDFHSVRQPVGLYNSVIISCDLGDNVVIDNVHYLSHYIIQNEVIITNVHEMCTTHFAKFGNGILKQGEEENIRVWLEVCNENAGRK
;
A
#
# COMPACT_ATOMS: atom_id res chain seq x y z
N LYS A 1 -14.15 4.02 -8.56
CA LYS A 1 -14.72 5.07 -7.67
C LYS A 1 -14.78 4.49 -6.26
N TYR A 2 -14.43 5.25 -5.23
CA TYR A 2 -14.44 4.77 -3.84
C TYR A 2 -15.67 5.29 -3.09
N ARG A 3 -16.22 4.46 -2.22
CA ARG A 3 -17.31 4.80 -1.29
C ARG A 3 -16.91 4.43 0.14
N ARG A 4 -17.65 4.93 1.12
CA ARG A 4 -17.51 4.46 2.51
C ARG A 4 -17.87 2.98 2.59
N THR A 5 -17.18 2.28 3.48
CA THR A 5 -17.56 0.93 3.88
C THR A 5 -18.92 0.98 4.60
N THR A 6 -19.77 0.02 4.28
CA THR A 6 -21.10 -0.12 4.89
C THR A 6 -20.98 -0.74 6.28
N ALA A 7 -22.01 -0.60 7.11
CA ALA A 7 -22.03 -1.21 8.44
C ALA A 7 -21.83 -2.75 8.39
N LEU A 8 -22.41 -3.41 7.39
CA LEU A 8 -22.25 -4.86 7.19
C LEU A 8 -20.80 -5.23 6.82
N GLU A 9 -20.16 -4.46 5.92
CA GLU A 9 -18.76 -4.70 5.56
C GLU A 9 -17.84 -4.49 6.77
N ILE A 10 -18.09 -3.45 7.59
CA ILE A 10 -17.34 -3.19 8.81
C ILE A 10 -17.50 -4.34 9.81
N GLU A 11 -18.70 -4.88 9.99
CA GLU A 11 -18.93 -6.04 10.86
C GLU A 11 -18.11 -7.26 10.41
N ILE A 12 -18.11 -7.56 9.10
CA ILE A 12 -17.31 -8.65 8.53
C ILE A 12 -15.82 -8.40 8.76
N LEU A 13 -15.34 -7.17 8.55
CA LEU A 13 -13.95 -6.79 8.79
C LEU A 13 -13.57 -7.00 10.26
N ILE A 14 -14.38 -6.55 11.21
CA ILE A 14 -14.14 -6.75 12.65
C ILE A 14 -14.13 -8.24 13.01
N ARG A 15 -15.10 -9.02 12.51
CA ARG A 15 -15.15 -10.48 12.70
C ARG A 15 -13.90 -11.17 12.17
N ASN A 16 -13.35 -10.67 11.06
CA ASN A 16 -12.10 -11.13 10.46
C ASN A 16 -10.84 -10.60 11.18
N ARG A 17 -10.99 -10.08 12.41
CA ARG A 17 -9.93 -9.55 13.27
C ARG A 17 -9.22 -8.33 12.71
N ASN A 18 -9.89 -7.58 11.84
CA ASN A 18 -9.37 -6.30 11.40
C ASN A 18 -9.69 -5.21 12.42
N THR A 19 -8.83 -4.20 12.50
CA THR A 19 -9.03 -3.03 13.34
C THR A 19 -8.75 -1.76 12.54
N SER A 20 -9.39 -0.66 12.91
CA SER A 20 -9.15 0.65 12.34
C SER A 20 -9.23 1.71 13.45
N ASP A 21 -8.41 2.76 13.33
CA ASP A 21 -8.54 3.98 14.13
C ASP A 21 -9.85 4.72 13.84
N ASN A 22 -10.27 4.73 12.58
CA ASN A 22 -11.54 5.29 12.13
C ASN A 22 -12.01 4.63 10.82
N TRP A 23 -13.10 3.86 10.89
CA TRP A 23 -13.68 3.19 9.72
C TRP A 23 -14.19 4.16 8.63
N ASP A 24 -14.50 5.43 8.96
CA ASP A 24 -14.86 6.43 7.95
C ASP A 24 -13.70 6.74 6.97
N ASN A 25 -12.46 6.45 7.38
CA ASN A 25 -11.26 6.59 6.56
C ASN A 25 -10.94 5.33 5.74
N VAL A 26 -11.67 4.23 5.94
CA VAL A 26 -11.54 3.03 5.11
C VAL A 26 -12.60 3.08 4.03
N LEU A 27 -12.15 3.39 2.82
CA LEU A 27 -12.99 3.47 1.63
C LEU A 27 -12.76 2.26 0.73
N ALA A 28 -13.82 1.82 0.08
CA ALA A 28 -13.80 0.62 -0.74
C ALA A 28 -14.46 0.87 -2.09
N SER A 29 -14.05 0.09 -3.11
CA SER A 29 -14.76 0.04 -4.38
C SER A 29 -16.14 -0.64 -4.23
N ASP A 30 -17.03 -0.47 -5.21
CA ASP A 30 -18.35 -1.11 -5.15
C ASP A 30 -18.28 -2.64 -5.21
N ALA A 31 -17.25 -3.20 -5.86
CA ALA A 31 -17.01 -4.64 -5.98
C ALA A 31 -16.04 -5.18 -4.90
N PHE A 32 -15.86 -4.44 -3.80
CA PHE A 32 -15.02 -4.87 -2.69
C PHE A 32 -15.64 -6.06 -1.94
N ASN A 33 -14.80 -7.03 -1.57
CA ASN A 33 -15.19 -8.17 -0.76
C ASN A 33 -14.46 -8.17 0.59
N PRO A 34 -15.13 -7.85 1.72
CA PRO A 34 -14.50 -7.81 3.04
C PRO A 34 -14.06 -9.19 3.57
N GLU A 35 -14.55 -10.30 3.00
CA GLU A 35 -14.14 -11.66 3.41
C GLU A 35 -12.68 -11.98 3.07
N LEU A 36 -12.09 -11.19 2.16
CA LEU A 36 -10.70 -11.33 1.71
C LEU A 36 -9.73 -10.41 2.47
N VAL A 37 -10.19 -9.83 3.59
CA VAL A 37 -9.40 -8.95 4.43
C VAL A 37 -9.39 -9.51 5.85
N LYS A 38 -8.22 -9.94 6.34
CA LYS A 38 -8.11 -10.64 7.63
C LYS A 38 -6.88 -10.21 8.43
N ASN A 39 -7.10 -10.00 9.73
CA ASN A 39 -6.03 -9.70 10.68
C ASN A 39 -5.17 -8.49 10.28
N CYS A 40 -5.79 -7.45 9.69
CA CYS A 40 -5.13 -6.21 9.32
C CYS A 40 -5.43 -5.07 10.31
N LYS A 41 -4.53 -4.09 10.36
CA LYS A 41 -4.74 -2.84 11.09
C LYS A 41 -4.68 -1.67 10.12
N PHE A 42 -5.74 -0.88 10.06
CA PHE A 42 -5.86 0.27 9.17
C PHE A 42 -5.70 1.58 9.95
N PHE A 43 -4.86 2.47 9.43
CA PHE A 43 -4.66 3.79 10.00
C PHE A 43 -4.69 4.87 8.92
N GLY A 44 -5.28 6.03 9.23
CA GLY A 44 -5.43 7.10 8.24
C GLY A 44 -6.29 6.68 7.04
N LEU A 45 -6.20 7.42 5.94
CA LEU A 45 -7.02 7.20 4.74
C LEU A 45 -6.55 5.97 3.96
N VAL A 46 -7.35 4.90 3.94
CA VAL A 46 -7.07 3.69 3.17
C VAL A 46 -8.16 3.49 2.13
N ARG A 47 -7.76 3.41 0.86
CA ARG A 47 -8.66 3.18 -0.28
C ARG A 47 -8.39 1.80 -0.88
N ILE A 48 -9.40 0.93 -0.91
CA ILE A 48 -9.26 -0.47 -1.32
C ILE A 48 -10.07 -0.72 -2.59
N GLY A 49 -9.41 -1.24 -3.62
CA GLY A 49 -10.01 -1.64 -4.88
C GLY A 49 -10.96 -2.84 -4.76
N LYS A 50 -11.27 -3.43 -5.91
CA LYS A 50 -12.02 -4.69 -5.99
C LYS A 50 -11.16 -5.82 -5.42
N LEU A 51 -11.76 -6.76 -4.69
CA LEU A 51 -11.10 -8.00 -4.27
C LEU A 51 -11.98 -9.19 -4.65
N GLU A 52 -11.48 -10.03 -5.56
CA GLU A 52 -12.16 -11.25 -5.99
C GLU A 52 -11.51 -12.49 -5.36
N PRO A 53 -12.25 -13.59 -5.11
CA PRO A 53 -11.72 -14.83 -4.57
C PRO A 53 -10.94 -15.62 -5.63
N ILE A 54 -9.91 -14.98 -6.19
CA ILE A 54 -8.99 -15.51 -7.19
C ILE A 54 -7.57 -15.55 -6.60
N CYS A 55 -6.63 -16.15 -7.32
CA CYS A 55 -5.23 -16.10 -6.98
C CYS A 55 -4.45 -15.33 -8.05
N LEU A 56 -3.42 -14.60 -7.64
CA LEU A 56 -2.39 -14.10 -8.53
C LEU A 56 -1.23 -15.08 -8.60
N ASP A 57 -0.67 -15.22 -9.79
CA ASP A 57 0.48 -16.07 -10.07
C ASP A 57 1.67 -15.21 -10.49
N PHE A 58 2.79 -15.40 -9.80
CA PHE A 58 4.08 -14.85 -10.22
C PHE A 58 5.15 -15.94 -10.10
N HIS A 59 5.67 -16.39 -11.25
CA HIS A 59 6.56 -17.54 -11.34
C HIS A 59 5.95 -18.79 -10.68
N SER A 60 6.60 -19.34 -9.65
CA SER A 60 6.16 -20.51 -8.89
C SER A 60 5.35 -20.16 -7.64
N VAL A 61 5.05 -18.87 -7.43
CA VAL A 61 4.32 -18.39 -6.27
C VAL A 61 2.89 -18.07 -6.69
N ARG A 62 1.94 -18.76 -6.04
CA ARG A 62 0.50 -18.51 -6.16
C ARG A 62 -0.01 -17.97 -4.83
N GLN A 63 -0.61 -16.78 -4.85
CA GLN A 63 -1.15 -16.15 -3.65
C GLN A 63 -2.62 -15.80 -3.82
N PRO A 64 -3.49 -16.06 -2.83
CA PRO A 64 -4.87 -15.61 -2.88
C PRO A 64 -4.92 -14.09 -2.79
N VAL A 65 -5.74 -13.46 -3.63
CA VAL A 65 -6.04 -12.02 -3.57
C VAL A 65 -6.59 -11.68 -2.20
N GLY A 66 -6.16 -10.54 -1.65
CA GLY A 66 -6.64 -10.02 -0.39
C GLY A 66 -5.56 -9.37 0.47
N LEU A 67 -5.98 -8.92 1.64
CA LEU A 67 -5.14 -8.24 2.62
C LEU A 67 -5.09 -9.08 3.90
N TYR A 68 -3.89 -9.50 4.28
CA TYR A 68 -3.68 -10.50 5.32
C TYR A 68 -2.54 -10.09 6.24
N ASN A 69 -2.75 -10.19 7.56
CA ASN A 69 -1.68 -10.10 8.57
C ASN A 69 -0.79 -8.84 8.45
N SER A 70 -1.38 -7.69 8.12
CA SER A 70 -0.61 -6.51 7.73
C SER A 70 -1.08 -5.22 8.41
N VAL A 71 -0.16 -4.29 8.64
CA VAL A 71 -0.48 -2.92 9.08
C VAL A 71 -0.42 -2.00 7.88
N ILE A 72 -1.52 -1.30 7.59
CA ILE A 72 -1.69 -0.50 6.38
C ILE A 72 -2.08 0.93 6.77
N ILE A 73 -1.27 1.89 6.34
CA ILE A 73 -1.34 3.28 6.81
C ILE A 73 -1.36 4.23 5.62
N SER A 74 -2.43 5.00 5.45
CA SER A 74 -2.52 6.04 4.43
C SER A 74 -2.20 5.54 3.01
N CYS A 75 -2.84 4.46 2.58
CA CYS A 75 -2.51 3.76 1.32
C CYS A 75 -3.68 3.69 0.34
N ASP A 76 -3.35 3.67 -0.95
CA ASP A 76 -4.28 3.34 -2.02
C ASP A 76 -3.90 1.97 -2.57
N LEU A 77 -4.83 1.04 -2.54
CA LEU A 77 -4.64 -0.33 -2.97
C LEU A 77 -5.54 -0.57 -4.19
N GLY A 78 -4.93 -0.92 -5.31
CA GLY A 78 -5.61 -1.23 -6.56
C GLY A 78 -6.46 -2.49 -6.49
N ASP A 79 -6.98 -2.90 -7.65
CA ASP A 79 -7.81 -4.07 -7.79
C ASP A 79 -6.99 -5.35 -7.67
N ASN A 80 -7.56 -6.35 -7.00
CA ASN A 80 -7.04 -7.70 -6.89
C ASN A 80 -5.59 -7.78 -6.40
N VAL A 81 -5.20 -6.92 -5.47
CA VAL A 81 -3.87 -6.95 -4.84
C VAL A 81 -3.71 -8.09 -3.83
N VAL A 82 -2.48 -8.51 -3.61
CA VAL A 82 -2.08 -9.43 -2.52
C VAL A 82 -1.14 -8.67 -1.59
N ILE A 83 -1.59 -8.41 -0.36
CA ILE A 83 -0.75 -7.87 0.72
C ILE A 83 -0.79 -8.88 1.87
N ASP A 84 0.29 -9.66 2.06
CA ASP A 84 0.32 -10.68 3.12
C ASP A 84 1.61 -10.62 3.94
N ASN A 85 1.45 -10.59 5.27
CA ASN A 85 2.56 -10.52 6.22
C ASN A 85 3.48 -9.32 5.95
N VAL A 86 2.88 -8.15 5.69
CA VAL A 86 3.57 -6.87 5.57
C VAL A 86 3.43 -6.13 6.90
N HIS A 87 4.47 -6.18 7.73
CA HIS A 87 4.36 -5.73 9.12
C HIS A 87 4.11 -4.22 9.23
N TYR A 88 4.52 -3.43 8.24
CA TYR A 88 4.27 -2.00 8.16
C TYR A 88 4.29 -1.49 6.70
N LEU A 89 3.13 -1.09 6.18
CA LEU A 89 2.97 -0.50 4.84
C LEU A 89 2.40 0.91 4.97
N SER A 90 3.11 1.94 4.48
CA SER A 90 2.74 3.33 4.72
C SER A 90 2.98 4.26 3.53
N HIS A 91 1.96 5.05 3.18
CA HIS A 91 1.98 6.13 2.16
C HIS A 91 2.21 5.68 0.71
N TYR A 92 1.82 4.44 0.37
CA TYR A 92 1.94 3.92 -0.99
C TYR A 92 0.64 3.94 -1.78
N ILE A 93 0.79 4.15 -3.09
CA ILE A 93 -0.23 3.82 -4.10
C ILE A 93 0.23 2.53 -4.78
N ILE A 94 -0.43 1.43 -4.44
CA ILE A 94 -0.20 0.10 -5.00
C ILE A 94 -1.19 -0.10 -6.15
N GLN A 95 -0.67 -0.46 -7.32
CA GLN A 95 -1.48 -0.68 -8.52
C GLN A 95 -2.15 -2.05 -8.52
N ASN A 96 -2.97 -2.29 -9.55
CA ASN A 96 -3.71 -3.53 -9.71
C ASN A 96 -2.79 -4.75 -9.82
N GLU A 97 -3.26 -5.89 -9.31
CA GLU A 97 -2.60 -7.20 -9.48
C GLU A 97 -1.14 -7.24 -8.96
N VAL A 98 -0.84 -6.43 -7.95
CA VAL A 98 0.48 -6.41 -7.30
C VAL A 98 0.52 -7.40 -6.14
N ILE A 99 1.62 -8.14 -6.03
CA ILE A 99 1.93 -9.04 -4.91
C ILE A 99 3.01 -8.43 -4.02
N ILE A 100 2.70 -8.23 -2.73
CA ILE A 100 3.66 -7.84 -1.70
C ILE A 100 3.51 -8.81 -0.53
N THR A 101 4.54 -9.62 -0.28
CA THR A 101 4.53 -10.61 0.79
C THR A 101 5.80 -10.61 1.60
N ASN A 102 5.69 -10.88 2.91
CA ASN A 102 6.82 -11.05 3.84
C ASN A 102 7.79 -9.86 3.87
N VAL A 103 7.25 -8.63 3.87
CA VAL A 103 8.06 -7.41 3.97
C VAL A 103 7.93 -6.84 5.38
N HIS A 104 9.07 -6.62 6.04
CA HIS A 104 9.05 -6.08 7.40
C HIS A 104 8.59 -4.61 7.42
N GLU A 105 9.07 -3.79 6.49
CA GLU A 105 8.68 -2.38 6.40
C GLU A 105 8.74 -1.88 4.96
N MET A 106 7.66 -1.23 4.53
CA MET A 106 7.59 -0.39 3.34
C MET A 106 6.96 0.95 3.74
N CYS A 107 7.80 1.93 3.97
CA CYS A 107 7.38 3.27 4.36
C CYS A 107 7.89 4.30 3.35
N THR A 108 7.01 5.22 2.96
CA THR A 108 7.38 6.42 2.21
C THR A 108 6.70 7.64 2.83
N THR A 109 6.96 8.82 2.29
CA THR A 109 6.33 10.07 2.73
C THR A 109 5.85 10.87 1.53
N HIS A 110 4.95 11.82 1.77
CA HIS A 110 4.45 12.72 0.73
C HIS A 110 5.57 13.54 0.05
N PHE A 111 6.68 13.83 0.75
CA PHE A 111 7.87 14.51 0.22
C PHE A 111 8.99 13.54 -0.23
N ALA A 112 8.78 12.23 -0.15
CA ALA A 112 9.79 11.26 -0.53
C ALA A 112 10.16 11.40 -2.01
N LYS A 113 11.46 11.30 -2.31
CA LYS A 113 12.03 11.30 -3.65
C LYS A 113 12.46 9.89 -4.01
N PHE A 114 12.20 9.47 -5.24
CA PHE A 114 12.66 8.19 -5.76
C PHE A 114 13.73 8.42 -6.83
N GLY A 115 14.86 7.69 -6.75
CA GLY A 115 15.94 7.78 -7.73
C GLY A 115 16.66 9.14 -7.74
N ASN A 116 16.75 9.76 -8.93
CA ASN A 116 17.54 10.97 -9.23
C ASN A 116 16.98 12.28 -8.65
N GLY A 117 16.30 12.24 -7.50
CA GLY A 117 15.83 13.45 -6.82
C GLY A 117 14.77 14.26 -7.60
N ILE A 118 13.98 13.63 -8.47
CA ILE A 118 13.00 14.31 -9.33
C ILE A 118 12.01 15.13 -8.50
N LEU A 119 11.72 16.36 -8.95
CA LEU A 119 10.65 17.18 -8.39
C LEU A 119 9.28 16.71 -8.88
N LYS A 120 8.35 16.59 -7.94
CA LYS A 120 6.94 16.37 -8.20
C LYS A 120 6.30 17.69 -8.64
N GLN A 121 5.17 17.59 -9.32
CA GLN A 121 4.39 18.75 -9.71
C GLN A 121 4.00 19.58 -8.47
N GLY A 122 4.29 20.88 -8.49
CA GLY A 122 3.98 21.82 -7.40
C GLY A 122 5.08 21.95 -6.34
N GLU A 123 6.19 21.23 -6.47
CA GLU A 123 7.36 21.38 -5.61
C GLU A 123 8.29 22.49 -6.10
N GLU A 124 8.88 23.26 -5.18
CA GLU A 124 9.88 24.26 -5.50
C GLU A 124 11.25 23.63 -5.87
N GLU A 125 12.04 24.31 -6.69
CA GLU A 125 13.33 23.78 -7.15
C GLU A 125 14.34 23.58 -6.00
N ASN A 126 14.23 24.37 -4.94
CA ASN A 126 15.10 24.33 -3.75
C ASN A 126 15.03 23.00 -2.96
N ILE A 127 13.98 22.19 -3.14
CA ILE A 127 13.82 20.89 -2.47
C ILE A 127 14.30 19.71 -3.34
N ARG A 128 14.93 19.98 -4.49
CA ARG A 128 15.57 18.95 -5.32
C ARG A 128 16.81 18.41 -4.61
N VAL A 129 16.87 17.08 -4.47
CA VAL A 129 18.05 16.40 -3.93
C VAL A 129 19.01 16.12 -5.09
N TRP A 130 20.21 16.71 -5.02
CA TRP A 130 21.29 16.41 -5.96
C TRP A 130 22.21 15.37 -5.33
N LEU A 131 22.45 14.28 -6.05
CA LEU A 131 23.51 13.33 -5.72
C LEU A 131 24.73 13.71 -6.55
N GLU A 132 25.78 14.18 -5.91
CA GLU A 132 27.09 14.27 -6.56
C GLU A 132 27.71 12.88 -6.61
N VAL A 133 28.23 12.50 -7.78
CA VAL A 133 29.08 11.31 -7.87
C VAL A 133 30.40 11.67 -7.20
N CYS A 134 30.57 11.31 -5.92
CA CYS A 134 31.89 11.23 -5.32
C CYS A 134 32.66 10.09 -6.00
N ASN A 135 33.32 10.41 -7.11
CA ASN A 135 34.46 9.64 -7.59
C ASN A 135 35.53 9.70 -6.50
N GLU A 136 35.70 8.61 -5.75
CA GLU A 136 36.84 8.43 -4.86
C GLU A 136 38.14 8.62 -5.66
N ASN A 137 38.98 9.53 -5.16
CA ASN A 137 40.26 9.99 -5.71
C ASN A 137 40.21 11.03 -6.85
N ALA A 138 40.34 12.28 -6.42
CA ALA A 138 41.09 13.33 -7.12
C ALA A 138 42.56 12.92 -7.38
N GLY A 139 42.77 11.84 -8.13
CA GLY A 139 44.05 11.13 -8.20
C GLY A 139 44.28 10.34 -9.49
N ARG A 140 43.76 10.80 -10.63
CA ARG A 140 44.27 10.36 -11.94
C ARG A 140 44.84 11.56 -12.69
N LYS A 141 46.17 11.58 -12.80
CA LYS A 141 46.89 12.19 -13.91
C LYS A 141 46.77 11.28 -15.13
#